data_AF-A0A521GAS1-F1
#
_entry.id   AF-A0A521GAS1-F1
#
_cell.length_a   1.000
_cell.length_b   1.000
_cell.length_c   1.000
_cell.angle_alpha   90.00
_cell.angle_beta   90.00
_cell.angle_gamma   90.00
#
_symmetry.space_group_name_H-M   'P 1'
#
loop_
_entity.id
_entity.type
_entity.pdbx_description
1 polymer ?
#
loop_
_entity_poly.entity_id
_entity_poly.type
_entity_poly.pdbx_seq_one_letter_code
_entity_poly.pdbx_strand_id
1 'polypeptide(L)'
;MRPIFRGPVPTDAAGNPKTVTDYKDWRADLIDRIGNYCSYCNMVLNDSPQVEHVTPKNPQPGQPAGSLLDWDNMLLACGPCNRAKDNNPCPATTHFLPDTHNTLMAFEHVVDNTNRPGVMACLMKTRQGLTASQQIKAQNTIDLCKLDTILVNKRATDLRWKYRHETFLIALEWRQGWDNFGYKVASQFIPLLNTVAKAKGFFSIWYDAFHDVPQVLQALIAAFPNTEHSCFDAANGYAPVSRNPTDLNGL
;
A
#
# COMPACT_ATOMS: atom_id res chain seq x y z
N MET A 1 1.64 -4.50 -0.86
CA MET A 1 1.39 -3.11 -0.39
C MET A 1 1.70 -3.05 1.10
N ARG A 2 1.78 -1.86 1.71
CA ARG A 2 1.97 -1.72 3.16
C ARG A 2 0.74 -2.20 3.93
N PRO A 3 0.86 -3.11 4.91
CA PRO A 3 -0.22 -3.41 5.85
C PRO A 3 -0.40 -2.25 6.83
N ILE A 4 -1.64 -1.83 7.05
CA ILE A 4 -1.96 -0.64 7.84
C ILE A 4 -2.95 -0.97 8.96
N PHE A 5 -2.89 -0.15 10.01
CA PHE A 5 -3.86 -0.15 11.10
C PHE A 5 -4.45 1.25 11.25
N ARG A 6 -5.70 1.46 10.83
CA ARG A 6 -6.36 2.76 11.01
C ARG A 6 -6.60 3.10 12.49
N GLY A 7 -6.67 2.09 13.35
CA GLY A 7 -7.11 2.27 14.74
C GLY A 7 -8.63 2.38 14.88
N PRO A 8 -9.13 2.47 16.12
CA PRO A 8 -10.55 2.70 16.38
C PRO A 8 -11.00 4.07 15.87
N VAL A 9 -12.32 4.28 15.84
CA VAL A 9 -12.94 5.57 15.51
C VAL A 9 -12.25 6.69 16.30
N PRO A 10 -11.78 7.77 15.65
CA PRO A 10 -11.22 8.94 16.33
C PRO A 10 -12.20 9.53 17.37
N THR A 11 -11.68 10.24 18.36
CA THR A 11 -12.53 10.95 19.33
C THR A 11 -12.65 12.44 19.00
N ASP A 12 -13.77 13.05 19.37
CA ASP A 12 -13.94 14.50 19.33
C ASP A 12 -13.19 15.22 20.47
N ALA A 13 -13.31 16.54 20.54
CA ALA A 13 -12.67 17.36 21.56
C ALA A 13 -13.17 17.06 23.00
N ALA A 14 -14.34 16.44 23.14
CA ALA A 14 -14.91 16.03 24.42
C ALA A 14 -14.56 14.56 24.78
N GLY A 15 -13.80 13.86 23.93
CA GLY A 15 -13.39 12.47 24.14
C GLY A 15 -14.42 11.42 23.71
N ASN A 16 -15.52 11.82 23.06
CA ASN A 16 -16.53 10.87 22.56
C ASN A 16 -16.13 10.35 21.17
N PRO A 17 -16.59 9.16 20.74
CA PRO A 17 -16.42 8.72 19.37
C PRO A 17 -16.92 9.77 18.37
N LYS A 18 -16.03 10.22 17.49
CA LYS A 18 -16.33 11.24 16.48
C LYS A 18 -17.41 10.72 15.53
N THR A 19 -18.35 11.59 15.19
CA THR A 19 -19.34 11.37 14.14
C THR A 19 -19.10 12.38 13.01
N VAL A 20 -19.46 12.01 11.79
CA VAL A 20 -19.36 12.88 10.61
C VAL A 20 -20.65 12.85 9.83
N THR A 21 -20.94 13.92 9.09
CA THR A 21 -22.12 13.99 8.19
C THR A 21 -21.72 13.84 6.72
N ASP A 22 -20.46 14.14 6.38
CA ASP A 22 -19.85 13.80 5.10
C ASP A 22 -18.67 12.86 5.37
N TYR A 23 -18.63 11.72 4.68
CA TYR A 23 -17.53 10.76 4.77
C TYR A 23 -16.16 11.39 4.46
N LYS A 24 -16.14 12.46 3.67
CA LYS A 24 -14.91 13.22 3.36
C LYS A 24 -14.31 13.90 4.58
N ASP A 25 -15.07 14.08 5.67
CA ASP A 25 -14.57 14.68 6.91
C ASP A 25 -13.62 13.74 7.66
N TRP A 26 -13.57 12.45 7.30
CA TRP A 26 -12.57 11.50 7.78
C TRP A 26 -11.18 11.69 7.20
N ARG A 27 -11.00 12.54 6.17
CA ARG A 27 -9.73 12.68 5.44
C ARG A 27 -8.56 13.04 6.35
N ALA A 28 -8.76 14.03 7.22
CA ALA A 28 -7.70 14.47 8.14
C ALA A 28 -7.32 13.35 9.10
N ASP A 29 -8.31 12.69 9.71
CA ASP A 29 -8.05 11.59 10.65
C ASP A 29 -7.36 10.40 9.95
N LEU A 30 -7.75 10.07 8.72
CA LEU A 30 -7.07 9.03 7.95
C LEU A 30 -5.62 9.41 7.66
N ILE A 31 -5.34 10.65 7.25
CA ILE A 31 -3.97 11.11 7.01
C ILE A 31 -3.14 11.07 8.31
N ASP A 32 -3.71 11.49 9.43
CA ASP A 32 -3.02 11.47 10.72
C ASP A 32 -2.73 10.05 11.19
N ARG A 33 -3.65 9.12 10.94
CA ARG A 33 -3.49 7.71 11.33
C ARG A 33 -2.52 6.99 10.41
N ILE A 34 -2.81 6.93 9.12
CA ILE A 34 -2.10 6.04 8.19
C ILE A 34 -1.13 6.79 7.28
N GLY A 35 -0.92 8.09 7.48
CA GLY A 35 -0.05 8.90 6.64
C GLY A 35 -0.68 9.19 5.27
N ASN A 36 -0.04 10.12 4.55
CA ASN A 36 -0.56 10.63 3.28
C ASN A 36 -0.19 9.74 2.08
N TYR A 37 -0.57 8.46 2.15
CA TYR A 37 -0.26 7.44 1.14
C TYR A 37 -1.53 6.75 0.65
N CYS A 38 -1.58 6.43 -0.64
CA CYS A 38 -2.63 5.60 -1.19
C CYS A 38 -2.60 4.21 -0.55
N SER A 39 -3.71 3.77 0.03
CA SER A 39 -3.80 2.44 0.64
C SER A 39 -3.58 1.31 -0.39
N TYR A 40 -4.01 1.52 -1.65
CA TYR A 40 -3.98 0.50 -2.71
C TYR A 40 -2.69 0.46 -3.54
N CYS A 41 -1.94 1.56 -3.67
CA CYS A 41 -0.73 1.57 -4.49
C CYS A 41 0.50 2.17 -3.78
N ASN A 42 0.31 2.65 -2.56
CA ASN A 42 1.34 3.24 -1.68
C ASN A 42 2.02 4.50 -2.22
N MET A 43 1.58 5.03 -3.36
CA MET A 43 1.98 6.36 -3.85
C MET A 43 1.63 7.45 -2.84
N VAL A 44 2.50 8.45 -2.70
CA VAL A 44 2.22 9.65 -1.90
C VAL A 44 1.06 10.45 -2.49
N LEU A 45 0.21 11.00 -1.64
CA LEU A 45 -0.97 11.76 -2.03
C LEU A 45 -0.74 13.27 -1.87
N ASN A 46 0.14 13.84 -2.69
CA ASN A 46 0.47 15.27 -2.60
C ASN A 46 -0.75 16.17 -2.89
N ASP A 47 -1.55 15.80 -3.89
CA ASP A 47 -2.70 16.60 -4.31
C ASP A 47 -3.98 15.76 -4.30
N SER A 48 -5.02 16.32 -3.67
CA SER A 48 -6.39 15.77 -3.67
C SER A 48 -6.49 14.29 -3.22
N PRO A 49 -6.06 13.94 -1.99
CA PRO A 49 -6.33 12.61 -1.42
C PRO A 49 -7.83 12.35 -1.36
N GLN A 50 -8.23 11.19 -1.91
CA GLN A 50 -9.62 10.75 -1.90
C GLN A 50 -9.89 9.92 -0.65
N VAL A 51 -11.07 10.10 -0.06
CA VAL A 51 -11.62 9.17 0.94
C VAL A 51 -12.47 8.18 0.16
N GLU A 52 -12.06 6.92 0.15
CA GLU A 52 -12.64 5.86 -0.66
C GLU A 52 -13.39 4.87 0.24
N HIS A 53 -14.60 4.49 -0.16
CA HIS A 53 -15.38 3.46 0.52
C HIS A 53 -14.88 2.06 0.13
N VAL A 54 -14.59 1.18 1.08
CA VAL A 54 -14.25 -0.24 0.79
C VAL A 54 -15.43 -0.93 0.11
N THR A 55 -16.61 -0.82 0.71
CA THR A 55 -17.90 -1.17 0.11
C THR A 55 -18.59 0.13 -0.32
N PRO A 56 -18.80 0.37 -1.62
CA PRO A 56 -19.28 1.64 -2.13
C PRO A 56 -20.70 1.96 -1.68
N LYS A 57 -20.99 3.26 -1.57
CA LYS A 57 -22.33 3.77 -1.24
C LYS A 57 -23.37 3.51 -2.33
N ASN A 58 -22.94 3.48 -3.59
CA ASN A 58 -23.79 3.28 -4.78
C ASN A 58 -23.23 2.12 -5.60
N PRO A 59 -23.28 0.88 -5.08
CA PRO A 59 -22.68 -0.27 -5.74
C PRO A 59 -23.39 -0.59 -7.07
N GLN A 60 -22.77 -1.46 -7.88
CA GLN A 60 -23.42 -2.02 -9.07
C GLN A 60 -24.72 -2.77 -8.71
N PRO A 61 -25.70 -2.88 -9.63
CA PRO A 61 -26.96 -3.57 -9.37
C PRO A 61 -26.76 -4.99 -8.81
N GLY A 62 -27.49 -5.31 -7.74
CA GLY A 62 -27.44 -6.62 -7.09
C GLY A 62 -26.31 -6.80 -6.06
N GLN A 63 -25.52 -5.76 -5.79
CA GLN A 63 -24.49 -5.76 -4.75
C GLN A 63 -24.93 -4.93 -3.52
N PRO A 64 -24.51 -5.32 -2.30
CA PRO A 64 -24.86 -4.57 -1.09
C PRO A 64 -24.16 -3.22 -1.04
N ALA A 65 -24.88 -2.19 -0.58
CA ALA A 65 -24.30 -0.87 -0.32
C ALA A 65 -23.58 -0.88 1.02
N GLY A 66 -22.42 -0.23 1.09
CA GLY A 66 -21.69 -0.03 2.33
C GLY A 66 -22.22 1.14 3.14
N SER A 67 -21.87 1.18 4.43
CA SER A 67 -22.19 2.35 5.25
C SER A 67 -21.53 3.60 4.67
N LEU A 68 -22.33 4.66 4.57
CA LEU A 68 -21.89 5.93 4.02
C LEU A 68 -20.84 6.60 4.91
N LEU A 69 -20.90 6.41 6.22
CA LEU A 69 -20.17 7.23 7.19
C LEU A 69 -19.25 6.43 8.13
N ASP A 70 -19.33 5.10 8.12
CA ASP A 70 -18.55 4.27 9.05
C ASP A 70 -17.05 4.38 8.77
N TRP A 71 -16.28 4.67 9.81
CA TRP A 71 -14.81 4.74 9.79
C TRP A 71 -14.17 3.49 9.18
N ASP A 72 -14.67 2.32 9.53
CA ASP A 72 -14.11 1.03 9.08
C ASP A 72 -14.36 0.77 7.58
N ASN A 73 -15.26 1.53 6.96
CA ASN A 73 -15.50 1.49 5.53
C ASN A 73 -14.64 2.49 4.74
N MET A 74 -13.72 3.23 5.38
CA MET A 74 -12.94 4.29 4.72
C MET A 74 -11.45 3.96 4.56
N LEU A 75 -10.90 4.31 3.40
CA LEU A 75 -9.47 4.28 3.10
C LEU A 75 -9.04 5.54 2.34
N LEU A 76 -7.73 5.80 2.30
CA LEU A 76 -7.18 6.81 1.41
C LEU A 76 -6.86 6.21 0.04
N ALA A 77 -7.23 6.92 -1.02
CA ALA A 77 -6.92 6.54 -2.39
C ALA A 77 -6.33 7.69 -3.19
N CYS A 78 -5.41 7.37 -4.09
CA CYS A 78 -5.03 8.29 -5.17
C CYS A 78 -6.14 8.34 -6.23
N GLY A 79 -6.20 9.44 -6.99
CA GLY A 79 -7.19 9.62 -8.05
C GLY A 79 -7.29 8.43 -9.03
N PRO A 80 -6.18 7.89 -9.56
CA PRO A 80 -6.23 6.71 -10.42
C PRO A 80 -6.80 5.45 -9.76
N CYS A 81 -6.43 5.13 -8.51
CA CYS A 81 -6.99 3.98 -7.78
C CYS A 81 -8.49 4.17 -7.54
N ASN A 82 -8.90 5.36 -7.07
CA ASN A 82 -10.30 5.69 -6.83
C ASN A 82 -11.14 5.55 -8.11
N ARG A 83 -10.65 6.07 -9.24
CA ARG A 83 -11.35 5.97 -10.53
C ARG A 83 -11.39 4.55 -11.08
N ALA A 84 -10.33 3.77 -10.88
CA ALA A 84 -10.27 2.38 -11.32
C ALA A 84 -11.21 1.49 -10.51
N LYS A 85 -11.23 1.69 -9.19
CA LYS A 85 -12.12 0.97 -8.28
C LYS A 85 -13.58 1.28 -8.56
N ASP A 86 -13.92 2.55 -8.76
CA ASP A 86 -15.29 2.99 -9.03
C ASP A 86 -16.28 2.41 -7.98
N ASN A 87 -17.51 2.16 -8.37
CA ASN A 87 -18.54 1.54 -7.53
C ASN A 87 -18.40 0.01 -7.42
N ASN A 88 -17.20 -0.55 -7.57
CA ASN A 88 -16.97 -1.98 -7.36
C ASN A 88 -16.70 -2.25 -5.86
N PRO A 89 -17.46 -3.17 -5.22
CA PRO A 89 -17.20 -3.60 -3.85
C PRO A 89 -15.93 -4.46 -3.80
N CYS A 90 -15.13 -4.27 -2.75
CA CYS A 90 -13.93 -5.09 -2.54
C CYS A 90 -13.87 -5.69 -1.13
N PRO A 91 -14.77 -6.62 -0.77
CA PRO A 91 -14.76 -7.20 0.57
C PRO A 91 -13.47 -8.01 0.80
N ALA A 92 -13.03 -8.03 2.06
CA ALA A 92 -11.82 -8.74 2.49
C ALA A 92 -11.84 -10.26 2.18
N THR A 93 -13.01 -10.86 1.95
CA THR A 93 -13.14 -12.26 1.55
C THR A 93 -12.67 -12.52 0.12
N THR A 94 -12.80 -11.55 -0.78
CA THR A 94 -12.46 -11.71 -2.22
C THR A 94 -11.29 -10.85 -2.67
N HIS A 95 -10.78 -9.96 -1.81
CA HIS A 95 -9.66 -9.07 -2.08
C HIS A 95 -8.67 -9.05 -0.91
N PHE A 96 -7.38 -8.89 -1.20
CA PHE A 96 -6.36 -8.62 -0.19
C PHE A 96 -6.27 -7.11 0.05
N LEU A 97 -6.87 -6.63 1.15
CA LEU A 97 -6.83 -5.21 1.52
C LEU A 97 -5.76 -4.94 2.59
N PRO A 98 -5.09 -3.77 2.56
CA PRO A 98 -3.98 -3.45 3.46
C PRO A 98 -4.39 -3.30 4.93
N ASP A 99 -5.65 -2.96 5.19
CA ASP A 99 -6.22 -2.77 6.53
C ASP A 99 -6.76 -4.06 7.15
N THR A 100 -6.74 -5.17 6.42
CA THR A 100 -7.25 -6.47 6.88
C THR A 100 -6.25 -7.60 6.71
N HIS A 101 -5.27 -7.46 5.82
CA HIS A 101 -4.30 -8.51 5.49
C HIS A 101 -2.86 -7.98 5.47
N ASN A 102 -1.89 -8.89 5.61
CA ASN A 102 -0.51 -8.59 5.26
C ASN A 102 -0.32 -8.63 3.73
N THR A 103 -0.62 -7.52 3.07
CA THR A 103 -0.53 -7.42 1.61
C THR A 103 0.89 -7.38 1.07
N LEU A 104 1.95 -7.44 1.89
CA LEU A 104 3.31 -7.66 1.37
C LEU A 104 3.46 -9.09 0.82
N MET A 105 2.81 -10.05 1.45
CA MET A 105 2.92 -11.46 1.10
C MET A 105 2.13 -11.84 -0.16
N ALA A 106 1.16 -11.03 -0.57
CA ALA A 106 0.32 -11.32 -1.74
C ALA A 106 0.83 -10.71 -3.05
N PHE A 107 1.69 -9.70 -2.97
CA PHE A 107 2.09 -8.92 -4.14
C PHE A 107 3.60 -8.76 -4.25
N GLU A 108 4.06 -8.63 -5.49
CA GLU A 108 5.45 -8.31 -5.82
C GLU A 108 5.52 -7.23 -6.90
N HIS A 109 6.66 -6.55 -6.96
CA HIS A 109 6.95 -5.53 -7.97
C HIS A 109 7.79 -6.12 -9.09
N VAL A 110 7.29 -6.04 -10.32
CA VAL A 110 7.97 -6.58 -11.50
C VAL A 110 8.29 -5.43 -12.46
N VAL A 111 9.55 -5.34 -12.86
CA VAL A 111 9.99 -4.39 -13.90
C VAL A 111 9.75 -5.01 -15.27
N ASP A 112 9.09 -4.26 -16.16
CA ASP A 112 8.71 -4.73 -17.50
C ASP A 112 8.90 -3.62 -18.55
N ASN A 113 8.97 -4.00 -19.82
CA ASN A 113 9.03 -3.07 -20.93
C ASN A 113 7.67 -2.39 -21.13
N THR A 114 7.69 -1.10 -21.49
CA THR A 114 6.52 -0.47 -22.09
C THR A 114 6.49 -0.69 -23.59
N ASN A 115 5.39 -0.30 -24.25
CA ASN A 115 5.31 -0.21 -25.70
C ASN A 115 6.17 0.92 -26.31
N ARG A 116 6.81 1.76 -25.48
CA ARG A 116 7.75 2.80 -25.92
C ARG A 116 9.19 2.31 -25.74
N PRO A 117 10.01 2.29 -26.82
CA PRO A 117 11.40 1.84 -26.72
C PRO A 117 12.20 2.60 -25.66
N GLY A 118 12.99 1.85 -24.87
CA GLY A 118 13.84 2.40 -23.81
C GLY A 118 13.10 2.91 -22.57
N VAL A 119 11.79 2.69 -22.47
CA VAL A 119 11.00 3.07 -21.30
C VAL A 119 10.53 1.81 -20.59
N MET A 120 10.99 1.64 -19.36
CA MET A 120 10.61 0.55 -18.46
C MET A 120 9.49 1.01 -17.50
N ALA A 121 8.71 0.05 -17.03
CA ALA A 121 7.66 0.22 -16.04
C ALA A 121 7.88 -0.70 -14.85
N CYS A 122 7.27 -0.37 -13.71
CA CYS A 122 7.20 -1.26 -12.57
C CYS A 122 5.72 -1.52 -12.25
N LEU A 123 5.35 -2.79 -12.32
CA LEU A 123 3.99 -3.30 -12.19
C LEU A 123 3.83 -4.07 -10.88
N MET A 124 2.60 -4.11 -10.37
CA MET A 124 2.26 -4.98 -9.24
C MET A 124 1.76 -6.28 -9.83
N LYS A 125 2.33 -7.40 -9.41
CA LYS A 125 1.91 -8.75 -9.81
C LYS A 125 1.60 -9.58 -8.57
N THR A 126 0.88 -10.68 -8.76
CA THR A 126 0.67 -11.67 -7.71
C THR A 126 2.00 -12.32 -7.37
N ARG A 127 2.28 -12.50 -6.08
CA ARG A 127 3.55 -13.12 -5.64
C ARG A 127 3.56 -14.62 -5.99
N GLN A 128 4.73 -15.15 -6.34
CA GLN A 128 4.92 -16.59 -6.49
C GLN A 128 4.65 -17.36 -5.18
N GLY A 129 4.23 -18.62 -5.30
CA GLY A 129 3.96 -19.51 -4.16
C GLY A 129 2.54 -19.42 -3.60
N LEU A 130 1.72 -18.45 -4.02
CA LEU A 130 0.32 -18.37 -3.61
C LEU A 130 -0.47 -19.60 -4.09
N THR A 131 -1.36 -20.12 -3.26
CA THR A 131 -2.36 -21.14 -3.67
C THR A 131 -3.31 -20.58 -4.72
N ALA A 132 -4.01 -21.44 -5.46
CA ALA A 132 -4.94 -21.01 -6.52
C ALA A 132 -6.01 -20.00 -6.03
N SER A 133 -6.58 -20.22 -4.84
CA SER A 133 -7.57 -19.29 -4.27
C SER A 133 -6.96 -17.95 -3.86
N GLN A 134 -5.73 -17.96 -3.32
CA GLN A 134 -4.99 -16.74 -2.99
C GLN A 134 -4.57 -15.97 -4.25
N GLN A 135 -4.17 -16.66 -5.32
CA GLN A 135 -3.87 -16.03 -6.60
C GLN A 135 -5.09 -15.30 -7.17
N ILE A 136 -6.28 -15.92 -7.13
CA ILE A 136 -7.53 -15.27 -7.55
C ILE A 136 -7.80 -14.02 -6.68
N LYS A 137 -7.71 -14.16 -5.35
CA LYS A 137 -7.92 -13.05 -4.41
C LYS A 137 -6.94 -11.88 -4.62
N ALA A 138 -5.67 -12.19 -4.91
CA ALA A 138 -4.66 -11.21 -5.23
C ALA A 138 -4.93 -10.54 -6.59
N GLN A 139 -5.25 -11.32 -7.62
CA GLN A 139 -5.56 -10.79 -8.95
C GLN A 139 -6.79 -9.87 -8.93
N ASN A 140 -7.86 -10.24 -8.22
CA ASN A 140 -9.02 -9.37 -8.01
C ASN A 140 -8.60 -7.98 -7.48
N THR A 141 -7.63 -7.92 -6.59
CA THR A 141 -7.12 -6.66 -6.02
C THR A 141 -6.32 -5.85 -7.02
N ILE A 142 -5.51 -6.51 -7.86
CA ILE A 142 -4.78 -5.87 -8.95
C ILE A 142 -5.77 -5.28 -9.95
N ASP A 143 -6.76 -6.05 -10.37
CA ASP A 143 -7.76 -5.68 -11.36
C ASP A 143 -8.64 -4.52 -10.87
N LEU A 144 -9.09 -4.59 -9.61
CA LEU A 144 -9.89 -3.54 -8.96
C LEU A 144 -9.27 -2.15 -9.13
N CYS A 145 -7.96 -2.03 -8.92
CA CYS A 145 -7.25 -0.76 -9.00
C CYS A 145 -6.41 -0.61 -10.28
N LYS A 146 -6.49 -1.57 -11.21
CA LYS A 146 -5.68 -1.64 -12.44
C LYS A 146 -4.19 -1.43 -12.15
N LEU A 147 -3.66 -2.12 -11.13
CA LEU A 147 -2.32 -1.87 -10.60
C LEU A 147 -1.19 -2.32 -11.53
N ASP A 148 -1.51 -3.13 -12.54
CA ASP A 148 -0.58 -3.67 -13.53
C ASP A 148 -0.78 -3.08 -14.94
N THR A 149 -1.59 -2.02 -15.06
CA THR A 149 -1.81 -1.35 -16.35
C THR A 149 -0.68 -0.38 -16.69
N ILE A 150 -0.19 -0.49 -17.93
CA ILE A 150 0.69 0.50 -18.55
C ILE A 150 -0.11 1.29 -19.59
N LEU A 151 -0.24 2.59 -19.38
CA LEU A 151 -0.81 3.50 -20.36
C LEU A 151 0.24 4.53 -20.78
N VAL A 152 0.85 4.33 -21.95
CA VAL A 152 1.80 5.28 -22.55
C VAL A 152 1.17 5.95 -23.76
N ASN A 153 0.51 7.08 -23.54
CA ASN A 153 0.03 7.94 -24.62
C ASN A 153 0.04 9.43 -24.19
N LYS A 154 -0.16 10.35 -25.14
CA LYS A 154 -0.08 11.81 -24.90
C LYS A 154 -1.13 12.35 -23.90
N ARG A 155 -2.19 11.58 -23.62
CA ARG A 155 -3.29 11.95 -22.70
C ARG A 155 -3.26 11.14 -21.40
N ALA A 156 -2.23 10.32 -21.20
CA ALA A 156 -2.15 9.46 -20.02
C ALA A 156 -1.99 10.32 -18.76
N THR A 157 -2.96 10.19 -17.85
CA THR A 157 -2.92 10.84 -16.53
C THR A 157 -2.57 9.84 -15.42
N ASP A 158 -2.61 8.54 -15.72
CA ASP A 158 -2.15 7.50 -14.81
C ASP A 158 -0.68 7.15 -15.08
N LEU A 159 0.19 7.66 -14.21
CA LEU A 159 1.64 7.46 -14.26
C LEU A 159 2.13 6.59 -13.10
N ARG A 160 1.24 5.86 -12.42
CA ARG A 160 1.60 5.04 -11.25
C ARG A 160 2.69 4.02 -11.54
N TRP A 161 2.68 3.42 -12.73
CA TRP A 161 3.71 2.47 -13.17
C TRP A 161 5.09 3.13 -13.26
N LYS A 162 5.14 4.40 -13.67
CA LYS A 162 6.35 5.18 -13.85
C LYS A 162 6.91 5.59 -12.48
N TYR A 163 6.07 6.12 -11.61
CA TYR A 163 6.48 6.53 -10.26
C TYR A 163 6.94 5.34 -9.40
N ARG A 164 6.32 4.17 -9.56
CA ARG A 164 6.85 2.92 -8.98
C ARG A 164 8.22 2.59 -9.54
N HIS A 165 8.41 2.66 -10.85
CA HIS A 165 9.70 2.35 -11.48
C HIS A 165 10.80 3.29 -11.01
N GLU A 166 10.53 4.59 -10.97
CA GLU A 166 11.45 5.58 -10.42
C GLU A 166 11.81 5.28 -8.96
N THR A 167 10.83 4.90 -8.13
CA THR A 167 11.08 4.54 -6.73
C THR A 167 11.83 3.22 -6.59
N PHE A 168 11.58 2.25 -7.46
CA PHE A 168 12.30 0.97 -7.53
C PHE A 168 13.78 1.19 -7.79
N LEU A 169 14.12 2.00 -8.80
CA LEU A 169 15.51 2.33 -9.11
C LEU A 169 16.21 3.04 -7.95
N ILE A 170 15.53 4.02 -7.33
CA ILE A 170 16.07 4.73 -6.17
C ILE A 170 16.30 3.77 -5.00
N ALA A 171 15.36 2.86 -4.72
CA ALA A 171 15.53 1.89 -3.64
C ALA A 171 16.72 0.95 -3.90
N LEU A 172 16.96 0.54 -5.14
CA LEU A 172 18.13 -0.24 -5.53
C LEU A 172 19.43 0.54 -5.38
N GLU A 173 19.45 1.82 -5.73
CA GLU A 173 20.62 2.70 -5.52
C GLU A 173 20.95 2.83 -4.02
N TRP A 174 19.93 3.04 -3.18
CA TRP A 174 20.10 3.07 -1.73
C TRP A 174 20.58 1.73 -1.17
N ARG A 175 20.08 0.61 -1.70
CA ARG A 175 20.54 -0.74 -1.34
C ARG A 175 22.00 -0.94 -1.70
N GLN A 176 22.40 -0.58 -2.92
CA GLN A 176 23.80 -0.66 -3.36
C GLN A 176 24.71 0.21 -2.49
N GLY A 177 24.27 1.43 -2.15
CA GLY A 177 24.98 2.32 -1.23
C GLY A 177 25.19 1.65 0.13
N TRP A 178 24.11 1.11 0.71
CA TRP A 178 24.15 0.39 1.99
C TRP A 178 25.20 -0.72 2.01
N ASP A 179 25.22 -1.56 0.96
CA ASP A 179 26.17 -2.68 0.85
C ASP A 179 27.63 -2.19 0.74
N ASN A 180 27.86 -1.01 0.15
CA ASN A 180 29.18 -0.42 -0.04
C ASN A 180 29.70 0.39 1.17
N PHE A 181 28.82 0.97 2.00
CA PHE A 181 29.25 1.83 3.12
C PHE A 181 29.89 1.06 4.28
N GLY A 182 29.68 -0.26 4.34
CA GLY A 182 30.03 -1.07 5.50
C GLY A 182 29.08 -0.83 6.67
N TYR A 183 28.73 -1.90 7.39
CA TYR A 183 27.62 -1.94 8.34
C TYR A 183 27.60 -0.80 9.38
N LYS A 184 28.76 -0.45 9.96
CA LYS A 184 28.86 0.60 11.00
C LYS A 184 28.46 1.98 10.48
N VAL A 185 28.85 2.31 9.25
CA VAL A 185 28.56 3.59 8.62
C VAL A 185 27.15 3.58 8.05
N ALA A 186 26.74 2.48 7.40
CA ALA A 186 25.42 2.32 6.78
C ALA A 186 24.27 2.63 7.75
N SER A 187 24.33 2.14 8.99
CA SER A 187 23.30 2.38 10.01
C SER A 187 23.05 3.87 10.32
N GLN A 188 24.06 4.74 10.16
CA GLN A 188 23.93 6.19 10.39
C GLN A 188 23.08 6.88 9.32
N PHE A 189 22.89 6.24 8.15
CA PHE A 189 22.11 6.77 7.04
C PHE A 189 20.63 6.39 7.08
N ILE A 190 20.21 5.55 8.05
CA ILE A 190 18.80 5.15 8.22
C ILE A 190 17.85 6.37 8.29
N PRO A 191 18.15 7.47 9.01
CA PRO A 191 17.29 8.66 9.01
C PRO A 191 17.13 9.30 7.62
N LEU A 192 18.19 9.30 6.82
CA LEU A 192 18.17 9.82 5.45
C LEU A 192 17.37 8.89 4.53
N LEU A 193 17.60 7.58 4.61
CA LEU A 193 16.80 6.57 3.90
C LEU A 193 15.31 6.73 4.21
N ASN A 194 14.94 6.85 5.49
CA ASN A 194 13.55 7.05 5.90
C ASN A 194 12.96 8.36 5.35
N THR A 195 13.77 9.42 5.25
CA THR A 195 13.32 10.69 4.66
C THR A 195 12.96 10.50 3.18
N VAL A 196 13.83 9.82 2.42
CA VAL A 196 13.58 9.54 0.99
C VAL A 196 12.42 8.56 0.81
N ALA A 197 12.38 7.48 1.59
CA ALA A 197 11.32 6.48 1.52
C ALA A 197 9.95 7.09 1.80
N LYS A 198 9.82 7.92 2.85
CA LYS A 198 8.57 8.64 3.14
C LYS A 198 8.19 9.62 2.03
N ALA A 199 9.15 10.33 1.46
CA ALA A 199 8.90 11.31 0.41
C ALA A 199 8.48 10.66 -0.93
N LYS A 200 9.00 9.46 -1.22
CA LYS A 200 8.63 8.68 -2.41
C LYS A 200 7.39 7.80 -2.21
N GLY A 201 7.09 7.42 -0.98
CA GLY A 201 6.07 6.42 -0.68
C GLY A 201 6.52 5.04 -1.15
N PHE A 202 5.58 4.24 -1.65
CA PHE A 202 5.80 2.89 -2.14
C PHE A 202 6.54 2.00 -1.14
N PHE A 203 6.13 2.04 0.13
CA PHE A 203 6.71 1.27 1.24
C PHE A 203 7.14 -0.15 0.86
N SER A 204 6.31 -0.91 0.13
CA SER A 204 6.64 -2.29 -0.21
C SER A 204 7.86 -2.42 -1.14
N ILE A 205 8.15 -1.43 -1.99
CA ILE A 205 9.39 -1.40 -2.79
C ILE A 205 10.61 -1.31 -1.89
N TRP A 206 10.59 -0.38 -0.92
CA TRP A 206 11.69 -0.22 0.03
C TRP A 206 11.85 -1.45 0.93
N TYR A 207 10.73 -2.05 1.32
CA TYR A 207 10.73 -3.28 2.11
C TYR A 207 11.39 -4.44 1.34
N ASP A 208 10.99 -4.65 0.08
CA ASP A 208 11.54 -5.72 -0.76
C ASP A 208 13.04 -5.48 -1.06
N ALA A 209 13.46 -4.23 -1.30
CA ALA A 209 14.87 -3.87 -1.57
C ALA A 209 15.82 -4.16 -0.39
N PHE A 210 15.30 -4.11 0.84
CA PHE A 210 16.05 -4.31 2.09
C PHE A 210 15.58 -5.54 2.88
N HIS A 211 14.96 -6.51 2.21
CA HIS A 211 14.31 -7.68 2.85
C HIS A 211 15.23 -8.50 3.78
N ASP A 212 16.55 -8.41 3.61
CA ASP A 212 17.59 -9.09 4.36
C ASP A 212 18.36 -8.16 5.31
N VAL A 213 17.88 -6.93 5.54
CA VAL A 213 18.50 -5.92 6.41
C VAL A 213 17.54 -5.53 7.55
N PRO A 214 17.49 -6.30 8.66
CA PRO A 214 16.51 -6.13 9.73
C PRO A 214 16.46 -4.72 10.33
N GLN A 215 17.60 -4.04 10.43
CA GLN A 215 17.66 -2.67 10.97
C GLN A 215 16.93 -1.66 10.08
N VAL A 216 17.03 -1.82 8.76
CA VAL A 216 16.31 -0.97 7.81
C VAL A 216 14.83 -1.31 7.81
N LEU A 217 14.48 -2.61 7.85
CA LEU A 217 13.08 -3.04 7.93
C LEU A 217 12.38 -2.50 9.18
N GLN A 218 13.02 -2.63 10.35
CA GLN A 218 12.53 -2.04 11.61
C GLN A 218 12.30 -0.54 11.48
N ALA A 219 13.27 0.16 10.89
CA ALA A 219 13.20 1.60 10.73
C ALA A 219 12.11 2.04 9.75
N LEU A 220 11.89 1.30 8.67
CA LEU A 220 10.79 1.54 7.72
C LEU A 220 9.43 1.31 8.38
N ILE A 221 9.25 0.20 9.11
CA ILE A 221 8.00 -0.11 9.84
C ILE A 221 7.66 1.04 10.80
N ALA A 222 8.64 1.53 11.56
CA ALA A 222 8.45 2.62 12.50
C ALA A 222 8.24 3.99 11.83
N ALA A 223 8.86 4.24 10.68
CA ALA A 223 8.80 5.55 10.01
C ALA A 223 7.47 5.82 9.30
N PHE A 224 6.79 4.77 8.84
CA PHE A 224 5.53 4.88 8.13
C PHE A 224 4.35 4.78 9.12
N PRO A 225 3.53 5.84 9.31
CA PRO A 225 2.51 5.90 10.38
C PRO A 225 1.54 4.73 10.36
N ASN A 226 1.31 4.14 11.54
CA ASN A 226 0.46 2.98 11.78
C ASN A 226 0.58 1.87 10.73
N THR A 227 1.82 1.52 10.38
CA THR A 227 2.13 0.22 9.78
C THR A 227 1.78 -0.88 10.78
N GLU A 228 1.07 -1.93 10.36
CA GLU A 228 0.60 -2.98 11.28
C GLU A 228 1.78 -3.87 11.74
N HIS A 229 2.26 -3.66 12.97
CA HIS A 229 3.43 -4.36 13.50
C HIS A 229 3.24 -5.88 13.61
N SER A 230 2.02 -6.36 13.84
CA SER A 230 1.74 -7.80 13.93
C SER A 230 1.96 -8.56 12.61
N CYS A 231 2.11 -7.84 11.49
CA CYS A 231 2.45 -8.41 10.19
C CYS A 231 3.95 -8.72 10.01
N PHE A 232 4.79 -8.50 11.03
CA PHE A 232 6.25 -8.66 10.93
C PHE A 232 6.81 -9.40 12.12
N ASP A 233 7.55 -10.48 11.87
CA ASP A 233 8.19 -11.27 12.92
C ASP A 233 9.53 -10.66 13.32
N ALA A 234 9.53 -9.83 14.37
CA ALA A 234 10.74 -9.17 14.88
C ALA A 234 11.82 -10.16 15.35
N ALA A 235 11.46 -11.38 15.76
CA ALA A 235 12.44 -12.40 16.18
C ALA A 235 13.14 -13.03 14.97
N ASN A 236 12.47 -13.08 13.82
CA ASN A 236 12.98 -13.61 12.57
C ASN A 236 13.32 -12.49 11.56
N GLY A 237 13.98 -11.44 12.04
CA GLY A 237 14.52 -10.38 11.17
C GLY A 237 13.47 -9.53 10.47
N TYR A 238 12.26 -9.43 11.02
CA TYR A 238 11.10 -8.79 10.41
C TYR A 238 10.61 -9.48 9.13
N ALA A 239 10.72 -10.81 9.04
CA ALA A 239 10.04 -11.56 7.99
C ALA A 239 8.52 -11.25 8.00
N PRO A 240 7.89 -10.98 6.84
CA PRO A 240 6.45 -10.78 6.78
C PRO A 240 5.69 -12.04 7.21
N VAL A 241 4.70 -11.89 8.09
CA VAL A 241 3.81 -12.98 8.54
C VAL A 241 2.35 -12.63 8.30
N SER A 242 1.50 -13.65 8.18
CA SER A 242 0.07 -13.47 7.97
C SER A 242 -0.54 -12.66 9.12
N ARG A 243 -1.32 -11.62 8.78
CA ARG A 243 -2.04 -10.82 9.79
C ARG A 243 -3.07 -11.67 10.53
N ASN A 244 -3.83 -12.47 9.79
CA ASN A 244 -4.74 -13.47 10.34
C ASN A 244 -4.26 -14.87 9.94
N PRO A 245 -4.37 -15.87 10.83
CA PRO A 245 -3.93 -17.24 10.54
C PRO A 245 -4.56 -17.87 9.28
N THR A 246 -5.72 -17.40 8.84
CA THR A 246 -6.44 -17.96 7.70
C THR A 246 -6.08 -17.35 6.35
N ASP A 247 -5.32 -16.25 6.33
CA ASP A 247 -5.15 -15.45 5.11
C ASP A 247 -4.11 -16.02 4.15
N LEU A 248 -2.93 -16.39 4.67
CA LEU A 248 -1.74 -16.70 3.87
C LEU A 248 -0.84 -17.80 4.51
N ASN A 249 -1.42 -18.76 5.23
CA ASN A 249 -0.64 -19.91 5.72
C ASN A 249 -0.15 -20.79 4.55
N GLY A 250 1.13 -21.19 4.58
CA GLY A 250 1.72 -22.12 3.62
C GLY A 250 2.64 -21.50 2.56
N LEU A 251 3.04 -20.24 2.72
CA LEU A 251 4.16 -19.60 2.02
C LEU A 251 5.46 -19.73 2.81
#